data_AF-A0A9E6EG75-F1
#
_entry.id   AF-A0A9E6EG75-F1
#
_cell.length_a   1.000
_cell.length_b   1.000
_cell.length_c   1.000
_cell.angle_alpha   90.00
_cell.angle_beta   90.00
_cell.angle_gamma   90.00
#
_symmetry.space_group_name_H-M   'P 1'
#
loop_
_entity.id
_entity.type
_entity.pdbx_description
1 polymer ?
#
loop_
_entity_poly.entity_id
_entity_poly.type
_entity_poly.pdbx_seq_one_letter_code
_entity_poly.pdbx_strand_id
1 'polypeptide(L)'
;MAREIREVQNYQDRLLKLIPSEIVGAYMVLQGIIPPAQGKWATTVVSGVLFLLTPLYLNRVQKVQRLSQLIVTTVSFAVWVYSLGGPFQFWGLYQAWLGSVVLILWTLIVPILVNPQLAKTTPVRAAG
;
A
#
# COMPACT_ATOMS: atom_id res chain seq x y z
N MET A 1 15.29 3.42 -6.55
CA MET A 1 16.02 4.66 -6.13
C MET A 1 15.07 5.82 -5.79
N ALA A 2 14.04 6.11 -6.59
CA ALA A 2 13.08 7.20 -6.29
C ALA A 2 12.12 6.89 -5.10
N ARG A 3 11.74 5.62 -4.90
CA ARG A 3 10.73 5.21 -3.89
C ARG A 3 11.27 4.60 -2.60
N GLU A 4 12.59 4.46 -2.48
CA GLU A 4 13.22 3.99 -1.26
C GLU A 4 13.28 5.12 -0.23
N ILE A 5 12.87 4.83 1.01
CA ILE A 5 12.95 5.79 2.11
C ILE A 5 14.40 5.88 2.59
N ARG A 6 15.01 7.05 2.41
CA ARG A 6 16.34 7.37 2.93
C ARG A 6 16.23 8.27 4.16
N GLU A 7 17.21 8.16 5.05
CA GLU A 7 17.24 8.82 6.36
C GLU A 7 17.17 10.36 6.34
N VAL A 8 17.37 11.02 5.20
CA VAL A 8 17.44 12.49 5.09
C VAL A 8 16.21 13.10 4.36
N GLN A 9 15.16 12.32 4.10
CA GLN A 9 13.97 12.81 3.37
C GLN A 9 12.92 13.44 4.28
N ASN A 10 12.24 14.48 3.81
CA ASN A 10 11.09 15.09 4.47
C ASN A 10 9.96 14.07 4.69
N TYR A 11 9.21 14.22 5.78
CA TYR A 11 8.14 13.30 6.17
C TYR A 11 7.11 13.06 5.05
N GLN A 12 6.71 14.12 4.34
CA GLN A 12 5.78 14.04 3.22
C GLN A 12 6.30 13.15 2.08
N ASP A 13 7.57 13.28 1.70
CA ASP A 13 8.17 12.47 0.64
C ASP A 13 8.21 10.98 1.00
N ARG A 14 8.39 10.67 2.28
CA ARG A 14 8.37 9.28 2.77
C ARG A 14 6.96 8.73 2.74
N LEU A 15 5.98 9.52 3.18
CA LEU A 15 4.57 9.13 3.20
C LEU A 15 4.05 8.82 1.79
N LEU A 16 4.33 9.70 0.81
CA LEU A 16 3.91 9.52 -0.58
C LEU A 16 4.52 8.26 -1.22
N LYS A 17 5.71 7.85 -0.78
CA LYS A 17 6.38 6.63 -1.28
C LYS A 17 5.78 5.33 -0.73
N LEU A 18 5.03 5.40 0.37
CA LEU A 18 4.41 4.23 1.00
C LEU A 18 3.05 3.88 0.41
N ILE A 19 2.43 4.83 -0.31
CA ILE A 19 1.14 4.60 -0.95
C ILE A 19 1.36 3.84 -2.27
N PRO A 20 0.81 2.62 -2.44
CA PRO A 20 0.89 1.87 -3.70
C PRO A 20 -0.09 2.42 -4.76
N SER A 21 -0.04 3.72 -5.02
CA SER A 21 -1.03 4.42 -5.84
C SER A 21 -1.11 3.91 -7.28
N GLU A 22 -0.02 3.45 -7.90
CA GLU A 22 -0.07 2.89 -9.25
C GLU A 22 -0.80 1.54 -9.28
N ILE A 23 -0.55 0.67 -8.31
CA ILE A 23 -1.17 -0.67 -8.27
C ILE A 23 -2.64 -0.57 -7.86
N VAL A 24 -2.96 0.28 -6.90
CA VAL A 24 -4.36 0.56 -6.52
C VAL A 24 -5.11 1.20 -7.69
N GLY A 25 -4.50 2.15 -8.41
CA GLY A 25 -5.07 2.74 -9.62
C GLY A 25 -5.33 1.72 -10.71
N ALA A 26 -4.35 0.85 -11.00
CA ALA A 26 -4.52 -0.25 -11.96
C ALA A 26 -5.66 -1.20 -11.55
N TYR A 27 -5.75 -1.54 -10.27
CA TYR A 27 -6.84 -2.36 -9.73
C TYR A 27 -8.22 -1.71 -9.96
N MET A 28 -8.36 -0.42 -9.64
CA MET A 28 -9.63 0.30 -9.84
C MET A 28 -10.06 0.32 -11.31
N VAL A 29 -9.13 0.53 -12.23
CA VAL A 29 -9.42 0.50 -13.67
C VAL A 29 -9.86 -0.90 -14.11
N LEU A 30 -9.15 -1.95 -13.68
CA LEU A 30 -9.53 -3.33 -14.01
C LEU A 30 -10.91 -3.69 -13.47
N GLN A 31 -11.29 -3.20 -12.29
CA GLN A 31 -12.63 -3.40 -11.74
C GLN A 31 -13.72 -2.77 -12.61
N GLY A 32 -13.46 -1.61 -13.21
CA GLY A 32 -14.40 -0.99 -14.14
C GLY A 32 -14.52 -1.72 -15.49
N ILE A 33 -13.51 -2.51 -15.86
CA ILE A 33 -13.47 -3.27 -17.12
C ILE A 33 -14.13 -4.65 -16.98
N ILE A 34 -13.98 -5.30 -15.81
CA ILE A 34 -14.49 -6.65 -15.57
C ILE A 34 -16.02 -6.65 -15.64
N PRO A 35 -16.64 -7.46 -16.54
CA PRO A 35 -18.08 -7.53 -16.61
C PRO A 35 -18.66 -8.23 -15.36
N PRO A 36 -19.84 -7.80 -14.86
CA PRO A 36 -20.43 -8.36 -13.64
C PRO A 36 -20.65 -9.88 -13.69
N ALA A 37 -20.95 -10.42 -14.88
CA ALA A 37 -21.17 -11.85 -15.09
C ALA A 37 -19.92 -12.72 -14.79
N GLN A 38 -18.72 -12.16 -14.92
CA GLN A 38 -17.46 -12.85 -14.58
C GLN A 38 -16.82 -12.33 -13.29
N GLY A 39 -17.44 -11.38 -12.61
CA GLY A 39 -16.87 -10.64 -11.48
C GLY A 39 -16.33 -11.53 -10.37
N LYS A 40 -17.02 -12.63 -10.03
CA LYS A 40 -16.59 -13.52 -8.94
C LYS A 40 -15.17 -14.06 -9.13
N TRP A 41 -14.87 -14.63 -10.30
CA TRP A 41 -13.56 -15.25 -10.55
C TRP A 41 -12.55 -14.26 -11.12
N ALA A 42 -12.98 -13.40 -12.05
CA ALA A 42 -12.10 -12.41 -12.67
C ALA A 42 -11.52 -11.45 -11.64
N THR A 43 -12.36 -10.92 -10.74
CA THR A 43 -11.89 -10.02 -9.68
C THR A 43 -10.99 -10.75 -8.68
N THR A 44 -11.27 -12.01 -8.32
CA THR A 44 -10.39 -12.79 -7.44
C THR A 44 -9.02 -13.02 -8.05
N VAL A 45 -8.95 -13.41 -9.33
CA VAL A 45 -7.68 -13.62 -10.03
C VAL A 45 -6.91 -12.31 -10.15
N VAL A 46 -7.57 -11.22 -10.55
CA VAL A 46 -6.93 -9.90 -10.68
C VAL A 46 -6.39 -9.41 -9.34
N SER A 47 -7.18 -9.49 -8.27
CA SER A 47 -6.73 -9.14 -6.92
C SER A 47 -5.54 -9.99 -6.48
N GLY A 48 -5.56 -11.30 -6.72
CA GLY A 48 -4.45 -12.19 -6.39
C GLY A 48 -3.17 -11.90 -7.18
N VAL A 49 -3.30 -11.66 -8.49
CA VAL A 49 -2.18 -11.30 -9.37
C VAL A 49 -1.56 -9.98 -8.92
N LEU A 50 -2.36 -8.94 -8.70
CA LEU A 50 -1.85 -7.64 -8.26
C LEU A 50 -1.27 -7.69 -6.83
N PHE A 51 -1.81 -8.53 -5.95
CA PHE A 51 -1.27 -8.76 -4.62
C PHE A 51 0.13 -9.36 -4.69
N LEU A 52 0.36 -10.38 -5.53
CA LEU A 52 1.69 -10.95 -5.76
C LEU A 52 2.62 -10.00 -6.53
N LEU A 53 2.07 -9.23 -7.46
CA LEU A 53 2.83 -8.25 -8.24
C LEU A 53 3.34 -7.10 -7.36
N THR A 54 2.63 -6.75 -6.28
CA THR A 54 3.00 -5.64 -5.39
C THR A 54 4.43 -5.77 -4.82
N PRO A 55 4.78 -6.81 -4.06
CA PRO A 55 6.13 -6.97 -3.54
C PRO A 55 7.15 -7.23 -4.67
N LEU A 56 6.77 -7.91 -5.76
CA LEU A 56 7.66 -8.18 -6.89
C LEU A 56 8.04 -6.90 -7.63
N TYR A 57 7.08 -6.01 -7.89
CA TYR A 57 7.28 -4.73 -8.55
C TYR A 57 8.13 -3.79 -7.69
N LEU A 58 7.84 -3.72 -6.39
CA LEU A 58 8.64 -2.92 -5.45
C LEU A 58 10.10 -3.39 -5.39
N ASN A 59 10.32 -4.71 -5.32
CA ASN A 59 11.66 -5.28 -5.25
C ASN A 59 12.42 -5.15 -6.57
N ARG A 60 11.82 -5.55 -7.70
CA ARG A 60 12.51 -5.63 -9.00
C ARG A 60 12.61 -4.31 -9.72
N VAL A 61 11.53 -3.53 -9.75
CA VAL A 61 11.47 -2.26 -10.51
C VAL A 61 11.93 -1.11 -9.65
N GLN A 62 11.43 -1.04 -8.41
CA GLN A 62 11.71 0.11 -7.53
C GLN A 62 12.97 -0.08 -6.67
N LYS A 63 13.53 -1.30 -6.66
CA LYS A 63 14.74 -1.70 -5.93
C LYS A 63 14.64 -1.44 -4.43
N VAL A 64 13.45 -1.60 -3.86
CA VAL A 64 13.24 -1.44 -2.42
C VAL A 64 13.79 -2.67 -1.71
N GLN A 65 14.75 -2.48 -0.79
CA GLN A 65 15.36 -3.58 -0.03
C GLN A 65 14.87 -3.68 1.43
N ARG A 66 14.18 -2.64 1.93
CA ARG A 66 13.64 -2.64 3.30
C ARG A 66 12.42 -3.57 3.39
N LEU A 67 12.58 -4.68 4.10
CA LEU A 67 11.52 -5.68 4.27
C LEU A 67 10.25 -5.08 4.92
N SER A 68 10.39 -4.15 5.86
CA SER A 68 9.26 -3.44 6.48
C SER A 68 8.44 -2.65 5.46
N GLN A 69 9.09 -2.00 4.49
CA GLN A 69 8.41 -1.28 3.41
C GLN A 69 7.66 -2.25 2.49
N LEU A 70 8.26 -3.39 2.12
CA LEU A 70 7.60 -4.39 1.28
C LEU A 70 6.35 -4.95 1.96
N ILE A 71 6.45 -5.33 3.23
CA ILE A 71 5.33 -5.89 4.00
C ILE A 71 4.21 -4.85 4.11
N VAL A 72 4.53 -3.63 4.54
CA VAL A 72 3.53 -2.58 4.75
C VAL A 72 2.82 -2.21 3.44
N THR A 73 3.55 -2.10 2.32
CA THR A 73 2.92 -1.80 1.04
C THR A 73 2.04 -2.95 0.53
N THR A 74 2.46 -4.20 0.75
CA THR A 74 1.68 -5.39 0.37
C THR A 74 0.38 -5.48 1.18
N VAL A 75 0.46 -5.28 2.50
CA VAL A 75 -0.73 -5.26 3.37
C VAL A 75 -1.64 -4.08 3.03
N SER A 76 -1.06 -2.91 2.71
CA SER A 76 -1.83 -1.74 2.27
C SER A 76 -2.68 -2.05 1.05
N PHE A 77 -2.13 -2.76 0.05
CA PHE A 77 -2.89 -3.17 -1.11
C PHE A 77 -4.07 -4.08 -0.73
N ALA A 78 -3.88 -5.06 0.16
CA ALA A 78 -4.97 -5.93 0.62
C ALA A 78 -6.08 -5.16 1.33
N VAL A 79 -5.73 -4.18 2.18
CA VAL A 79 -6.69 -3.29 2.84
C VAL A 79 -7.51 -2.55 1.80
N TRP A 80 -6.87 -1.95 0.78
CA TRP A 80 -7.56 -1.28 -0.32
C TRP A 80 -8.51 -2.20 -1.10
N VAL A 81 -8.07 -3.42 -1.42
CA VAL A 81 -8.91 -4.41 -2.13
C VAL A 81 -10.17 -4.75 -1.32
N TYR A 82 -10.04 -4.92 -0.01
CA TYR A 82 -11.18 -5.19 0.87
C TYR A 82 -12.11 -3.98 0.99
N SER A 83 -11.57 -2.78 1.21
CA SER A 83 -12.38 -1.56 1.37
C SER A 83 -13.20 -1.24 0.12
N LEU A 84 -12.68 -1.56 -1.06
CA LEU A 84 -13.36 -1.40 -2.35
C LEU A 84 -14.34 -2.55 -2.67
N GLY A 85 -14.63 -3.45 -1.74
CA GLY A 85 -15.50 -4.61 -1.94
C GLY A 85 -14.78 -5.76 -2.63
N GLY A 86 -14.24 -5.50 -3.82
CA GLY A 86 -13.37 -6.43 -4.53
C GLY A 86 -13.96 -7.83 -4.69
N PRO A 87 -13.14 -8.89 -4.58
CA PRO A 87 -13.66 -10.24 -4.66
C PRO A 87 -14.57 -10.56 -3.47
N PHE A 88 -14.34 -9.94 -2.31
CA PHE A 88 -15.10 -10.18 -1.08
C PHE A 88 -16.60 -9.90 -1.25
N GLN A 89 -16.97 -8.95 -2.12
CA GLN A 89 -18.37 -8.67 -2.44
C GLN A 89 -19.04 -9.85 -3.15
N PHE A 90 -18.36 -10.47 -4.12
CA PHE A 90 -18.88 -11.64 -4.84
C PHE A 90 -18.92 -12.93 -4.02
N TRP A 91 -18.09 -13.00 -2.97
CA TRP A 91 -18.05 -14.13 -2.03
C TRP A 91 -18.95 -13.94 -0.80
N GLY A 92 -19.63 -12.79 -0.67
CA GLY A 92 -20.48 -12.49 0.49
C GLY A 92 -19.71 -12.23 1.78
N LEU A 93 -18.41 -11.94 1.70
CA LEU A 93 -17.51 -11.68 2.82
C LEU A 93 -17.32 -10.17 3.09
N TYR A 94 -17.80 -9.32 2.18
CA TYR A 94 -17.64 -7.89 2.27
C TYR A 94 -18.65 -7.25 3.22
N GLN A 95 -18.13 -6.43 4.14
CA GLN A 95 -18.95 -5.51 4.92
C GLN A 95 -18.36 -4.11 4.80
N ALA A 96 -19.12 -3.17 4.25
CA ALA A 96 -18.62 -1.83 3.95
C ALA A 96 -18.09 -1.09 5.19
N TRP A 97 -18.77 -1.24 6.34
CA TRP A 97 -18.34 -0.59 7.59
C TRP A 97 -16.99 -1.13 8.08
N LEU A 98 -16.73 -2.44 7.99
CA LEU A 98 -15.42 -3.03 8.30
C LEU A 98 -14.35 -2.49 7.35
N GLY A 99 -14.68 -2.40 6.06
CA GLY A 99 -13.76 -1.89 5.04
C GLY A 99 -13.32 -0.46 5.33
N SER A 100 -14.25 0.41 5.73
CA SER A 100 -13.97 1.80 6.09
C SER A 100 -13.16 1.91 7.38
N VAL A 101 -13.54 1.17 8.43
CA VAL A 101 -12.83 1.19 9.73
C VAL A 101 -11.39 0.71 9.56
N VAL A 102 -11.19 -0.42 8.89
CA VAL A 102 -9.85 -0.98 8.66
C VAL A 102 -9.00 -0.02 7.83
N LEU A 103 -9.56 0.60 6.78
CA LEU A 103 -8.83 1.57 5.96
C LEU A 103 -8.35 2.76 6.79
N ILE A 104 -9.25 3.39 7.55
CA ILE A 104 -8.92 4.55 8.37
C ILE A 104 -7.84 4.20 9.39
N LEU A 105 -8.05 3.14 10.18
CA LEU A 105 -7.08 2.71 11.19
C LEU A 105 -5.73 2.37 10.56
N TRP A 106 -5.72 1.66 9.43
CA TRP A 106 -4.50 1.32 8.71
C TRP A 106 -3.75 2.57 8.25
N THR A 107 -4.43 3.56 7.66
CA THR A 107 -3.78 4.81 7.22
C THR A 107 -3.17 5.61 8.37
N LEU A 108 -3.73 5.53 9.58
CA LEU A 108 -3.18 6.19 10.77
C LEU A 108 -2.01 5.43 11.39
N ILE A 109 -2.03 4.09 11.35
CA ILE A 109 -1.02 3.23 11.96
C ILE A 109 0.24 3.13 11.10
N VAL A 110 0.10 3.06 9.77
CA VAL A 110 1.23 2.86 8.83
C VAL A 110 2.37 3.87 9.03
N PRO A 111 2.13 5.19 9.13
CA PRO A 111 3.20 6.15 9.35
C PRO A 111 3.93 5.91 10.67
N ILE A 112 3.24 5.49 11.73
CA ILE A 112 3.84 5.21 13.04
C ILE A 112 4.78 4.00 12.93
N LEU A 113 4.37 2.95 12.21
CA LEU A 113 5.18 1.73 12.04
C LEU A 113 6.40 1.93 11.13
N VAL A 114 6.33 2.83 10.15
CA VAL A 114 7.37 3.00 9.12
C VAL A 114 8.26 4.23 9.36
N ASN A 115 8.02 5.01 10.42
CA ASN A 115 8.81 6.22 10.72
C ASN A 115 9.84 6.00 11.84
N PRO A 116 11.10 5.61 11.53
CA PRO A 116 12.14 5.37 12.54
C PRO A 116 12.87 6.63 13.04
N GLN A 117 12.40 7.86 12.81
CA GLN A 117 13.20 9.08 13.07
C GLN A 117 12.51 10.17 13.90
N LEU A 118 12.14 9.84 15.13
CA LEU A 118 12.02 10.87 16.18
C LEU A 118 13.26 10.91 17.11
N ALA A 119 14.23 10.01 16.93
CA ALA A 119 15.41 9.94 17.78
C ALA A 119 16.69 10.18 16.97
N LYS A 120 17.16 11.45 16.97
CA LYS A 120 18.50 11.97 16.66
C LYS A 120 18.43 13.19 15.75
N THR A 121 17.85 14.28 16.26
CA THR A 121 18.42 15.59 15.99
C THR A 121 19.79 15.64 16.64
N THR A 122 20.85 15.30 15.90
CA THR A 122 22.19 15.68 16.30
C THR A 122 22.23 17.21 16.27
N PRO A 123 22.49 17.92 17.39
CA PRO A 123 22.62 19.36 17.34
C PRO A 123 23.75 19.69 16.37
N VAL A 124 23.45 20.50 15.36
CA VAL A 124 24.47 21.11 14.50
C VAL A 124 25.35 21.92 15.45
N ARG A 125 26.52 21.38 15.77
CA ARG A 125 27.58 22.13 16.45
C ARG A 125 27.98 23.23 15.50
N ALA A 126 27.49 24.44 15.74
CA ALA A 126 28.02 25.65 15.16
C ALA A 126 29.52 25.67 15.47
N ALA A 127 30.34 25.35 14.48
CA ALA A 127 31.76 25.66 14.52
C ALA A 127 31.88 27.15 14.19
N GLY A 128 32.63 27.84 15.05
CA GLY A 128 32.78 29.30 15.07
C GLY A 128 33.67 29.85 13.96
#